data_AF-A0A485BWV1-F1
#
_entry.id   AF-A0A485BWV1-F1
#
_cell.length_a   1.000
_cell.length_b   1.000
_cell.length_c   1.000
_cell.angle_alpha   90.00
_cell.angle_beta   90.00
_cell.angle_gamma   90.00
#
_symmetry.space_group_name_H-M   'P 1'
#
loop_
_entity.id
_entity.type
_entity.pdbx_description
1 polymer ?
#
loop_
_entity_poly.entity_id
_entity_poly.type
_entity_poly.pdbx_seq_one_letter_code
_entity_poly.pdbx_strand_id
1 'polypeptide(L)'
;MAIAANPEYSSLNLAMAVQVIAYEVRMAWLATQEQDEPAAEHEETPYPLVDDLERFYGHLEQTLLATGFIRASHPGQVMNKLRRLFTRARPESQELNILRGMLASIDQLKKEK
;
A
#
# COMPACT_ATOMS: atom_id res chain seq x y z
N MET A 1 -9.34 0.91 -38.98
CA MET A 1 -8.52 0.98 -37.75
C MET A 1 -7.28 1.79 -38.06
N ALA A 2 -7.00 2.85 -37.31
CA ALA A 2 -5.83 3.68 -37.47
C ALA A 2 -5.14 3.82 -36.11
N ILE A 3 -3.82 3.71 -36.08
CA ILE A 3 -3.03 3.94 -34.87
C ILE A 3 -3.02 5.46 -34.65
N ALA A 4 -3.44 5.92 -33.46
CA ALA A 4 -3.36 7.33 -33.11
C ALA A 4 -1.88 7.77 -33.13
N ALA A 5 -1.56 8.72 -34.00
CA ALA A 5 -0.22 9.20 -34.26
C ALA A 5 -0.22 10.73 -34.34
N ASN A 6 0.96 11.35 -34.47
CA ASN A 6 1.07 12.80 -34.66
C ASN A 6 0.29 13.21 -35.94
N PRO A 7 -0.66 14.17 -35.88
CA PRO A 7 -1.41 14.62 -37.04
C PRO A 7 -0.54 15.15 -38.20
N GLU A 8 0.61 15.75 -37.88
CA GLU A 8 1.57 16.29 -38.87
C GLU A 8 2.50 15.22 -39.44
N TYR A 9 2.60 14.06 -38.78
CA TYR A 9 3.40 12.91 -39.21
C TYR A 9 2.80 11.60 -38.69
N SER A 10 1.80 11.09 -39.42
CA SER A 10 0.97 9.95 -38.99
C SER A 10 1.40 8.60 -39.57
N SER A 11 2.39 8.59 -40.46
CA SER A 11 2.86 7.37 -41.10
C SER A 11 3.90 6.68 -40.23
N LEU A 12 3.55 5.52 -39.69
CA LEU A 12 4.50 4.64 -39.02
C LEU A 12 5.23 3.78 -40.05
N ASN A 13 6.46 3.39 -39.73
CA ASN A 13 7.10 2.28 -40.42
C ASN A 13 6.27 1.00 -40.24
N LEU A 14 6.24 0.13 -41.26
CA LEU A 14 5.47 -1.11 -41.24
C LEU A 14 5.75 -1.96 -39.99
N ALA A 15 7.02 -2.12 -39.60
CA ALA A 15 7.39 -2.90 -38.43
C ALA A 15 6.84 -2.29 -37.13
N MET A 16 6.83 -0.96 -37.01
CA MET A 16 6.28 -0.26 -35.85
C MET A 16 4.75 -0.41 -35.79
N ALA A 17 4.06 -0.29 -36.92
CA ALA A 17 2.61 -0.49 -36.97
C ALA A 17 2.25 -1.92 -36.55
N VAL A 18 2.94 -2.93 -37.08
CA VAL A 18 2.74 -4.34 -36.71
C VAL A 18 3.00 -4.56 -35.22
N GLN A 19 4.06 -3.98 -34.67
CA GLN A 19 4.40 -4.10 -33.25
C GLN A 19 3.30 -3.55 -32.33
N VAL A 20 2.75 -2.37 -32.64
CA VAL A 20 1.67 -1.76 -31.86
C VAL A 20 0.42 -2.63 -31.92
N ILE A 21 0.04 -3.12 -33.11
CA ILE A 21 -1.14 -4.00 -33.22
C ILE A 21 -0.94 -5.32 -32.48
N ALA A 22 0.23 -5.94 -32.60
CA ALA A 22 0.54 -7.18 -31.89
C ALA A 22 0.51 -7.00 -30.37
N TYR A 23 1.00 -5.85 -29.87
CA TYR A 23 0.93 -5.51 -28.45
C TYR A 23 -0.52 -5.39 -27.97
N GLU A 24 -1.36 -4.61 -28.66
CA GLU A 24 -2.78 -4.44 -28.29
C GLU A 24 -3.54 -5.78 -28.32
N VAL A 25 -3.28 -6.62 -29.31
CA VAL A 25 -3.86 -7.98 -29.39
C VAL A 25 -3.42 -8.82 -28.20
N ARG A 26 -2.14 -8.78 -27.83
CA ARG A 26 -1.63 -9.53 -26.67
C ARG A 26 -2.20 -8.99 -25.35
N MET A 27 -2.33 -7.68 -25.19
CA MET A 27 -2.93 -7.09 -24.00
C MET A 27 -4.42 -7.48 -23.87
N ALA A 28 -5.17 -7.44 -24.98
CA ALA A 28 -6.56 -7.90 -24.99
C ALA A 28 -6.67 -9.39 -24.65
N TRP A 29 -5.79 -10.23 -25.19
CA TRP A 29 -5.73 -11.66 -24.86
C TRP A 29 -5.35 -11.90 -23.39
N LEU A 30 -4.37 -11.17 -22.85
CA LEU A 30 -4.00 -11.27 -21.43
C LEU A 30 -5.15 -10.86 -20.52
N ALA A 31 -5.88 -9.79 -20.85
CA ALA A 31 -7.04 -9.35 -20.08
C ALA A 31 -8.18 -10.40 -20.07
N THR A 32 -8.34 -11.19 -21.14
CA THR A 32 -9.28 -12.32 -21.14
C THR A 32 -8.77 -13.49 -20.31
N GLN A 33 -7.45 -13.72 -20.27
CA GLN A 33 -6.85 -14.75 -19.42
C GLN A 33 -6.93 -14.38 -17.94
N GLU A 34 -6.76 -13.12 -17.54
CA GLU A 34 -6.95 -12.65 -16.15
C GLU A 34 -8.40 -12.84 -15.65
N GLN A 35 -9.37 -12.96 -16.56
CA GLN A 35 -10.77 -13.27 -16.21
C GLN A 35 -11.03 -14.78 -16.05
N ASP A 36 -10.27 -15.63 -16.75
CA ASP A 36 -10.43 -17.08 -16.77
C ASP A 36 -9.45 -17.82 -15.83
N GLU A 37 -8.30 -17.23 -15.52
CA GLU A 37 -7.49 -17.64 -14.37
C GLU A 37 -8.26 -17.26 -13.10
N PRO A 38 -8.45 -18.18 -12.13
CA PRO A 38 -8.90 -17.76 -10.80
C PRO A 38 -7.89 -16.71 -10.39
N ALA A 39 -8.36 -15.45 -10.30
CA ALA A 39 -7.53 -14.26 -10.11
C ALA A 39 -6.34 -14.72 -9.30
N ALA A 40 -5.16 -14.77 -9.92
CA ALA A 40 -3.96 -15.04 -9.16
C ALA A 40 -4.04 -13.99 -8.08
N GLU A 41 -4.42 -14.43 -6.89
CA GLU A 41 -4.49 -13.61 -5.72
C GLU A 41 -3.06 -13.12 -5.71
N HIS A 42 -2.83 -11.88 -6.18
CA HIS A 42 -1.75 -11.05 -5.69
C HIS A 42 -1.94 -11.26 -4.22
N GLU A 43 -1.16 -12.19 -3.64
CA GLU A 43 -1.50 -12.81 -2.37
C GLU A 43 -1.96 -11.64 -1.54
N GLU A 44 -3.27 -11.55 -1.30
CA GLU A 44 -3.78 -10.57 -0.37
C GLU A 44 -3.31 -11.24 0.91
N THR A 45 -2.01 -11.08 1.18
CA THR A 45 -1.32 -11.54 2.36
C THR A 45 -2.26 -11.07 3.43
N PRO A 46 -2.96 -12.02 4.08
CA PRO A 46 -4.21 -11.72 4.75
C PRO A 46 -3.92 -10.53 5.62
N TYR A 47 -4.53 -9.41 5.25
CA TYR A 47 -4.20 -8.10 5.80
C TYR A 47 -4.04 -8.30 7.30
N PRO A 48 -2.87 -7.95 7.89
CA PRO A 48 -2.44 -8.47 9.18
C PRO A 48 -3.63 -8.48 10.11
N LEU A 49 -3.91 -9.67 10.66
CA LEU A 49 -5.11 -10.00 11.43
C LEU A 49 -5.58 -8.73 12.12
N VAL A 50 -6.80 -8.23 11.83
CA VAL A 50 -7.25 -6.89 12.27
C VAL A 50 -6.87 -6.60 13.73
N ASP A 51 -6.91 -7.63 14.57
CA ASP A 51 -6.41 -7.68 15.94
C ASP A 51 -4.95 -7.21 16.16
N ASP A 52 -3.99 -7.63 15.34
CA ASP A 52 -2.59 -7.22 15.40
C ASP A 52 -2.41 -5.73 15.08
N LEU A 53 -3.18 -5.23 14.11
CA LEU A 53 -3.20 -3.81 13.79
C LEU A 53 -3.82 -2.99 14.93
N GLU A 54 -4.90 -3.48 15.55
CA GLU A 54 -5.49 -2.84 16.72
C GLU A 54 -4.53 -2.82 17.92
N ARG A 55 -3.82 -3.92 18.17
CA ARG A 55 -2.77 -4.00 19.19
C ARG A 55 -1.65 -3.00 18.93
N PHE A 56 -1.21 -2.89 17.67
CA PHE A 56 -0.25 -1.87 17.26
C PHE A 56 -0.76 -0.45 17.55
N TYR A 57 -2.01 -0.14 17.21
CA TYR A 57 -2.57 1.18 17.49
C TYR A 57 -2.68 1.49 18.98
N GLY A 58 -3.02 0.50 19.81
CA GLY A 58 -3.03 0.65 21.27
C GLY A 58 -1.64 0.95 21.82
N HIS A 59 -0.62 0.22 21.37
CA HIS A 59 0.77 0.47 21.76
C HIS A 59 1.25 1.85 21.31
N LEU A 60 0.99 2.21 20.05
CA LEU A 60 1.34 3.51 19.49
C LEU A 60 0.75 4.66 20.30
N GLU A 61 -0.54 4.58 20.66
CA GLU A 61 -1.20 5.60 21.47
C GLU A 61 -0.55 5.76 22.85
N GLN A 62 -0.25 4.66 23.52
CA GLN A 62 0.43 4.65 24.83
C GLN A 62 1.81 5.30 24.74
N THR A 63 2.62 4.94 23.76
CA THR A 63 3.96 5.52 23.55
C THR A 63 3.87 7.02 23.23
N LEU A 64 2.91 7.45 22.40
CA LEU A 64 2.72 8.86 22.07
C LEU A 64 2.23 9.69 23.27
N LEU A 65 1.43 9.10 24.17
CA LEU A 65 1.06 9.72 25.45
C LEU A 65 2.27 9.82 26.39
N ALA A 66 3.05 8.74 26.53
CA ALA A 66 4.21 8.68 27.42
C ALA A 66 5.34 9.64 27.00
N THR A 67 5.52 9.82 25.69
CA THR A 67 6.47 10.81 25.13
C THR A 67 5.97 12.24 25.24
N GLY A 68 4.67 12.44 25.49
CA GLY A 68 4.02 13.76 25.53
C GLY A 68 3.73 14.35 24.14
N PHE A 69 3.85 13.56 23.08
CA PHE A 69 3.54 13.98 21.71
C PHE A 69 2.03 14.24 21.54
N ILE A 70 1.19 13.39 22.13
CA ILE A 70 -0.25 13.64 22.27
C ILE A 70 -0.58 13.92 23.74
N ARG A 71 -1.56 14.80 23.96
CA ARG A 71 -2.10 15.10 25.29
C ARG A 71 -3.48 14.49 25.41
N ALA A 72 -3.81 13.90 26.56
CA ALA A 72 -5.14 13.31 26.82
C ALA A 72 -6.29 14.32 26.63
N SER A 73 -6.02 15.62 26.75
CA SER A 73 -6.99 16.70 26.53
C SER A 73 -7.21 17.08 25.07
N HIS A 74 -6.40 16.57 24.12
CA HIS A 74 -6.57 16.84 22.70
C HIS A 74 -7.30 15.68 22.02
N PRO A 75 -8.47 15.95 21.40
CA PRO A 75 -9.29 14.90 20.80
C PRO A 75 -8.50 14.21 19.70
N GLY A 76 -8.65 12.88 19.59
CA GLY A 76 -7.81 11.91 18.86
C GLY A 76 -7.62 12.12 17.34
N GLN A 77 -7.56 13.34 16.83
CA GLN A 77 -7.28 13.69 15.44
C GLN A 77 -5.92 13.13 14.97
N VAL A 78 -4.90 13.17 15.83
CA VAL A 78 -3.59 12.59 15.51
C VAL A 78 -3.71 11.08 15.34
N MET A 79 -4.34 10.39 16.29
CA MET A 79 -4.57 8.93 16.20
C MET A 79 -5.44 8.56 15.00
N ASN A 80 -6.47 9.34 14.68
CA ASN A 80 -7.30 9.11 13.49
C ASN A 80 -6.51 9.26 12.19
N LYS A 81 -5.60 10.24 12.10
CA LYS A 81 -4.72 10.40 10.95
C LYS A 81 -3.72 9.25 10.82
N LEU A 82 -3.14 8.81 11.94
CA LEU A 82 -2.20 7.68 11.98
C LEU A 82 -2.90 6.37 11.61
N ARG A 83 -4.09 6.10 12.15
CA ARG A 83 -4.92 4.95 11.76
C ARG A 83 -5.18 4.96 10.26
N ARG A 84 -5.69 6.06 9.70
CA ARG A 84 -5.90 6.19 8.24
C ARG A 84 -4.63 5.98 7.42
N LEU A 85 -3.47 6.46 7.89
CA LEU A 85 -2.19 6.29 7.21
C LEU A 85 -1.81 4.81 7.13
N PHE A 86 -1.75 4.12 8.28
CA PHE A 86 -1.33 2.72 8.35
C PHE A 86 -2.38 1.78 7.75
N THR A 87 -3.68 2.08 7.87
CA THR A 87 -4.71 1.28 7.20
C THR A 87 -4.55 1.32 5.69
N ARG A 88 -4.29 2.51 5.12
CA ARG A 88 -4.04 2.67 3.68
C ARG A 88 -2.73 2.03 3.23
N ALA A 89 -1.69 2.06 4.07
CA ALA A 89 -0.39 1.49 3.74
C ALA A 89 -0.41 -0.05 3.63
N ARG A 90 -1.40 -0.72 4.24
CA ARG A 90 -1.51 -2.17 4.31
C ARG A 90 -0.19 -2.87 4.70
N PRO A 91 0.39 -2.50 5.87
CA PRO A 91 1.67 -3.05 6.28
C PRO A 91 1.58 -4.57 6.45
N GLU A 92 2.64 -5.27 6.10
CA GLU A 92 2.75 -6.70 6.32
C GLU A 92 3.01 -7.03 7.80
N SER A 93 2.78 -8.27 8.21
CA SER A 93 3.05 -8.73 9.58
C SER A 93 4.51 -8.50 10.00
N GLN A 94 5.46 -8.63 9.08
CA GLN A 94 6.87 -8.35 9.35
C GLN A 94 7.13 -6.87 9.62
N GLU A 95 6.47 -5.98 8.86
CA GLU A 95 6.57 -4.53 9.05
C GLU A 95 5.93 -4.08 10.36
N LEU A 96 4.77 -4.64 10.73
CA LEU A 96 4.15 -4.39 12.04
C LEU A 96 5.05 -4.83 13.20
N ASN A 97 5.76 -5.95 13.06
CA ASN A 97 6.72 -6.38 14.07
C ASN A 97 7.87 -5.39 14.23
N ILE A 98 8.41 -4.85 13.13
CA ILE A 98 9.44 -3.81 13.16
C ILE A 98 8.90 -2.55 13.86
N LEU A 99 7.71 -2.09 13.48
CA LEU A 99 7.07 -0.91 14.05
C LEU A 99 6.83 -1.06 15.56
N ARG A 100 6.32 -2.21 16.02
CA ARG A 100 6.18 -2.49 17.47
C ARG A 100 7.54 -2.55 18.17
N GLY A 101 8.57 -3.09 17.53
CA GLY A 101 9.94 -3.10 18.04
C GLY A 101 10.48 -1.68 18.26
N MET A 102 10.22 -0.76 17.33
CA MET A 102 10.57 0.66 17.50
C MET A 102 9.86 1.28 18.70
N LEU A 103 8.55 1.04 18.86
CA LEU A 103 7.78 1.55 20.00
C LEU A 103 8.30 1.00 21.33
N ALA A 104 8.60 -0.30 21.39
CA ALA A 104 9.18 -0.92 22.59
C ALA A 104 10.53 -0.30 22.99
N SER A 105 11.38 0.01 22.01
CA SER A 105 12.66 0.70 22.25
C SER A 105 12.46 2.11 22.81
N ILE A 106 11.47 2.86 22.31
CA ILE A 106 11.12 4.19 22.83
C ILE A 106 10.60 4.10 24.27
N ASP A 107 9.73 3.13 24.55
CA ASP A 107 9.18 2.93 25.89
C ASP A 107 10.26 2.57 26.90
N GLN A 108 11.25 1.77 26.49
CA GLN A 108 12.40 1.44 27.33
C GLN A 108 13.23 2.69 27.68
N LEU A 109 13.56 3.52 26.68
CA LEU A 109 14.28 4.79 26.89
C LEU A 109 13.54 5.75 27.83
N LYS A 110 12.20 5.69 27.85
CA LYS A 110 11.38 6.48 28.76
C LYS A 110 11.40 5.94 30.19
N LYS A 111 11.45 4.61 30.38
CA LYS A 111 11.53 3.98 31.72
C LYS A 111 12.86 4.19 32.42
N GLU A 112 13.94 4.33 31.65
CA GLU A 112 15.30 4.54 32.17
C GLU A 112 15.57 6.00 32.59
N LYS A 113 14.64 6.93 32.34
CA LYS A 113 14.72 8.35 32.73
C LYS A 113 13.74 8.68 33.85
#